data_AF-A0A450Y2F6-F1
#
_entry.id   AF-A0A450Y2F6-F1
#
_cell.length_a   1.000
_cell.length_b   1.000
_cell.length_c   1.000
_cell.angle_alpha   90.00
_cell.angle_beta   90.00
_cell.angle_gamma   90.00
#
_symmetry.space_group_name_H-M   'P 1'
#
loop_
_entity.id
_entity.type
_entity.pdbx_description
1 polymer ?
#
loop_
_entity_poly.entity_id
_entity_poly.type
_entity_poly.pdbx_seq_one_letter_code
_entity_poly.pdbx_strand_id
1 'polypeptide(L)' 'EGKLEGKIEEATTILMRLLVKRFGDLDEGICGRLDIATLEQLDLWTDRILDASTVDAVFEGH' A
#
# COMPACT_ATOMS: atom_id res chain seq x y z
N GLU A 1 -1.55 16.81 15.52
CA GLU A 1 -2.24 16.01 14.49
C GLU A 1 -1.47 15.93 13.17
N GLY A 2 -1.24 17.03 12.44
CA GLY A 2 -0.78 16.99 11.03
C GLY A 2 0.59 16.38 10.66
N LYS A 3 1.38 15.81 11.58
CA LYS A 3 2.61 15.06 11.22
C LYS A 3 2.36 13.58 10.94
N LEU A 4 1.33 13.00 11.56
CA LEU A 4 0.99 11.58 11.38
C LEU A 4 0.16 11.39 10.11
N GLU A 5 -0.82 12.25 9.87
CA GLU A 5 -1.66 12.22 8.67
C GLU A 5 -0.81 12.38 7.39
N GLY A 6 0.06 13.39 7.33
CA GLY A 6 0.93 13.59 6.16
C GLY A 6 1.92 12.44 5.92
N LYS A 7 2.30 11.69 6.96
CA LYS A 7 3.14 10.49 6.81
C LYS A 7 2.36 9.32 6.20
N ILE A 8 1.10 9.15 6.59
CA ILE A 8 0.22 8.12 6.03
C ILE A 8 -0.05 8.43 4.56
N GLU A 9 -0.41 9.67 4.24
CA GLU A 9 -0.65 10.09 2.84
C GLU A 9 0.59 9.89 1.95
N GLU A 10 1.78 10.24 2.45
CA GLU A 10 3.04 10.04 1.74
C GLU A 10 3.33 8.54 1.52
N ALA A 11 3.22 7.73 2.58
CA ALA A 11 3.44 6.28 2.50
C ALA A 11 2.44 5.61 1.54
N THR A 12 1.15 5.99 1.59
CA THR A 12 0.11 5.51 0.68
C THR A 12 0.45 5.84 -0.77
N THR A 13 0.86 7.08 -1.04
CA THR A 13 1.23 7.51 -2.40
C THR A 13 2.43 6.73 -2.94
N ILE A 14 3.44 6.49 -2.10
CA ILE A 14 4.63 5.71 -2.45
C ILE A 14 4.23 4.27 -2.75
N LEU A 15 3.47 3.64 -1.86
CA LEU A 15 3.05 2.25 -2.03
C LEU A 15 2.18 2.08 -3.27
N MET A 16 1.24 2.98 -3.52
CA MET A 16 0.41 2.98 -4.73
C MET A 16 1.27 3.03 -6.00
N ARG A 17 2.29 3.90 -6.05
CA ARG A 17 3.23 3.94 -7.19
C ARG A 17 4.02 2.65 -7.36
N LEU A 18 4.46 2.03 -6.26
CA LEU A 18 5.20 0.77 -6.30
C LEU A 18 4.31 -0.37 -6.81
N LEU A 19 3.07 -0.43 -6.32
CA LEU A 19 2.07 -1.40 -6.75
C LEU A 19 1.76 -1.23 -8.24
N VAL A 20 1.53 -0.01 -8.71
CA VAL A 20 1.31 0.26 -10.14
C VAL A 20 2.52 -0.16 -10.98
N LYS A 21 3.73 0.12 -10.49
CA LYS A 21 4.96 -0.19 -11.22
C LYS A 21 5.27 -1.69 -11.28
N ARG A 22 4.94 -2.46 -10.25
CA ARG A 22 5.20 -3.90 -10.17
C ARG A 22 4.08 -4.74 -10.76
N PHE A 23 2.82 -4.37 -10.50
CA PHE A 23 1.64 -5.17 -10.83
C PHE A 23 0.79 -4.57 -11.95
N GLY A 24 0.97 -3.30 -12.31
CA GLY A 24 0.20 -2.62 -13.35
C GLY A 24 -1.04 -1.92 -12.79
N ASP A 25 -2.14 -1.94 -13.55
CA ASP A 25 -3.37 -1.26 -13.15
C ASP A 25 -3.89 -1.80 -11.80
N LEU A 26 -4.23 -0.90 -10.89
CA LEU A 26 -4.76 -1.25 -9.57
C LEU A 26 -6.27 -1.18 -9.61
N ASP A 27 -6.90 -2.23 -9.08
CA ASP A 27 -8.34 -2.28 -8.94
C ASP A 27 -8.84 -1.27 -7.88
N GLU A 28 -10.08 -0.81 -8.02
CA GLU A 28 -10.72 0.11 -7.06
C GLU A 28 -10.73 -0.48 -5.64
N GLY A 29 -10.78 -1.80 -5.50
CA GLY A 29 -10.65 -2.48 -4.20
C GLY A 29 -9.31 -2.25 -3.50
N ILE A 30 -8.22 -2.08 -4.27
CA ILE A 30 -6.88 -1.78 -3.73
C ILE A 30 -6.81 -0.32 -3.27
N CYS A 31 -7.39 0.60 -4.04
CA CYS A 31 -7.45 2.02 -3.66
C CYS A 31 -8.23 2.21 -2.35
N GLY A 32 -9.37 1.54 -2.19
CA GLY A 32 -10.14 1.60 -0.95
C GLY A 32 -9.40 1.03 0.27
N ARG A 33 -8.57 -0.01 0.08
CA ARG A 33 -7.71 -0.55 1.15
C ARG A 33 -6.62 0.41 1.58
N LEU A 34 -6.01 1.11 0.63
CA LEU A 34 -4.95 2.09 0.89
C LEU A 34 -5.46 3.33 1.65
N ASP A 35 -6.72 3.72 1.43
CA ASP A 35 -7.35 4.87 2.09
C ASP A 35 -7.57 4.64 3.60
N ILE A 36 -7.96 3.42 3.97
CA ILE A 36 -8.19 3.04 5.38
C ILE A 36 -6.96 2.41 6.06
N ALA A 37 -5.84 2.31 5.36
CA ALA A 37 -4.65 1.64 5.84
C ALA A 37 -3.94 2.44 6.93
N THR A 38 -3.45 1.74 7.95
CA THR A 38 -2.59 2.35 8.96
C THR A 38 -1.15 2.43 8.48
N LEU A 39 -0.35 3.30 9.11
CA LEU A 39 1.08 3.42 8.81
C LEU A 39 1.80 2.06 8.90
N GLU A 40 1.45 1.22 9.88
CA GLU A 40 2.03 -0.13 10.05
C GLU A 40 1.68 -1.07 8.90
N GLN A 41 0.45 -0.99 8.37
CA GLN A 41 0.03 -1.78 7.20
C GLN A 41 0.78 -1.33 5.95
N LEU A 42 0.92 -0.03 5.73
CA LEU A 42 1.66 0.52 4.60
C LEU A 42 3.13 0.10 4.63
N ASP A 43 3.76 0.11 5.80
CA ASP A 43 5.15 -0.32 5.99
C ASP A 43 5.30 -1.83 5.69
N LEU A 44 4.40 -2.66 6.23
CA LEU A 44 4.41 -4.10 5.96
C LEU A 44 4.16 -4.42 4.48
N TRP A 45 3.20 -3.76 3.85
CA TRP A 45 2.90 -3.94 2.43
C TRP A 45 4.07 -3.48 1.56
N THR A 46 4.82 -2.46 1.98
CA THR A 46 6.03 -2.02 1.29
C THR A 46 7.13 -3.09 1.33
N ASP A 47 7.29 -3.78 2.46
CA ASP A 47 8.26 -4.88 2.55
C ASP A 47 7.80 -6.10 1.74
N ARG A 48 6.51 -6.46 1.89
CA ARG A 48 5.89 -7.55 1.13
C ARG A 48 5.87 -7.30 -0.36
N ILE A 49 5.80 -6.06 -0.81
CA ILE A 49 5.82 -5.77 -2.24
C ILE A 49 7.10 -6.28 -2.89
N LEU A 50 8.19 -6.47 -2.15
CA LEU A 50 9.46 -6.97 -2.66
C LEU A 50 9.42 -8.49 -2.90
N ASP A 51 8.75 -9.24 -2.01
CA ASP A 51 8.70 -10.70 -2.01
C ASP A 51 7.45 -11.25 -2.75
N ALA A 52 6.34 -10.55 -2.67
CA ALA A 52 5.06 -10.97 -3.22
C ALA A 52 5.08 -11.08 -4.75
N SER A 53 4.55 -12.18 -5.27
CA SER A 53 4.43 -12.43 -6.72
C SER A 53 3.19 -11.78 -7.33
N THR A 54 2.19 -11.47 -6.52
CA THR A 54 0.92 -10.86 -6.96
C THR A 54 0.52 -9.72 -6.02
N VAL A 55 -0.31 -8.81 -6.53
CA VAL A 55 -0.88 -7.72 -5.74
C VAL A 55 -1.62 -8.25 -4.51
N ASP A 56 -2.42 -9.32 -4.67
CA ASP A 56 -3.21 -9.93 -3.60
C ASP A 56 -2.33 -10.46 -2.46
N ALA A 57 -1.19 -11.09 -2.79
CA ALA A 57 -0.22 -11.60 -1.81
C ALA A 57 0.44 -10.48 -0.97
N VAL A 58 0.48 -9.23 -1.45
CA VAL A 58 0.94 -8.09 -0.64
C VAL A 58 -0.03 -7.83 0.52
N PHE A 59 -1.33 -7.93 0.22
CA PHE A 59 -2.41 -7.63 1.15
C PHE A 59 -2.84 -8.84 1.99
N GLU A 60 -2.35 -10.05 1.71
CA GLU A 60 -2.76 -11.29 2.37
C GLU A 60 -2.43 -11.26 3.89
N GLY A 61 -3.41 -11.54 4.76
CA GLY A 61 -3.22 -11.54 6.21
C GLY A 61 -3.45 -10.18 6.91
N HIS A 62 -4.11 -9.24 6.23
CA HIS A 62 -4.59 -7.97 6.79
C HIS A 62 -6.08 -7.71 6.47
#